data_AF-A0A0D6A813-F1
#
_entry.id   AF-A0A0D6A813-F1
#
_cell.length_a   1.000
_cell.length_b   1.000
_cell.length_c   1.000
_cell.angle_alpha   90.00
_cell.angle_beta   90.00
_cell.angle_gamma   90.00
#
_symmetry.space_group_name_H-M   'P 1'
#
loop_
_entity.id
_entity.type
_entity.pdbx_description
1 polymer ?
#
loop_
_entity_poly.entity_id
_entity_poly.type
_entity_poly.pdbx_seq_one_letter_code
_entity_poly.pdbx_strand_id
1 'polypeptide(L)'
;MYRNAAVTLGIEHAKITVAAPIAVTGESALAGIYYSLEENGASVSEESKNLAQEELNTLSGINEENKGKESYDADKLNVALTDIKSAVADSGDKLTKDQVRKIVENTLKNYNLNSSMTDKQITLIVNFAFKLSKSEVIHNKGFKSTLNSLKDSIVANAKSTFKGLNLKFNANKAIESGKGFFAKIWQWLVNFFTGLFS
;
A
#
# COMPACT_ATOMS: atom_id res chain seq x y z
N MET A 1 -3.71 -5.45 -7.39
CA MET A 1 -2.65 -6.31 -6.83
C MET A 1 -1.30 -6.11 -7.51
N TYR A 2 -1.07 -6.53 -8.77
CA TYR A 2 0.24 -6.39 -9.45
C TYR A 2 0.81 -4.97 -9.50
N ARG A 3 -0.07 -3.99 -9.73
CA ARG A 3 0.33 -2.58 -9.75
C ARG A 3 0.87 -2.11 -8.41
N ASN A 4 0.38 -2.68 -7.30
CA ASN A 4 0.81 -2.35 -5.94
C ASN A 4 2.23 -2.88 -5.70
N ALA A 5 2.47 -4.15 -6.03
CA ALA A 5 3.80 -4.76 -5.98
C ALA A 5 4.81 -4.07 -6.92
N ALA A 6 4.37 -3.63 -8.11
CA ALA A 6 5.21 -2.90 -9.05
C ALA A 6 5.75 -1.57 -8.46
N VAL A 7 4.93 -0.83 -7.70
CA VAL A 7 5.40 0.38 -7.02
C VAL A 7 6.42 0.05 -5.92
N THR A 8 6.25 -1.08 -5.24
CA THR A 8 7.22 -1.58 -4.24
C THR A 8 8.55 -2.02 -4.86
N LEU A 9 8.56 -2.39 -6.15
CA LEU A 9 9.78 -2.58 -6.92
C LEU A 9 10.47 -1.25 -7.31
N GLY A 10 9.88 -0.10 -6.98
CA GLY A 10 10.37 1.22 -7.38
C GLY A 10 9.98 1.63 -8.80
N ILE A 11 9.03 0.93 -9.43
CA ILE A 11 8.60 1.23 -10.80
C ILE A 11 7.68 2.45 -10.79
N GLU A 12 8.14 3.55 -11.39
CA GLU A 12 7.37 4.80 -11.48
C GLU A 12 6.54 4.88 -12.77
N HIS A 13 7.15 4.53 -13.92
CA HIS A 13 6.56 4.70 -15.25
C HIS A 13 6.74 3.45 -16.10
N ALA A 14 5.81 2.50 -16.01
CA ALA A 14 5.81 1.30 -16.85
C ALA A 14 4.42 0.98 -17.39
N LYS A 15 4.38 0.50 -18.64
CA LYS A 15 3.22 -0.17 -19.20
C LYS A 15 3.40 -1.68 -19.01
N ILE A 16 2.67 -2.23 -18.05
CA ILE A 16 2.71 -3.66 -17.72
C ILE A 16 1.50 -4.34 -18.35
N THR A 17 1.73 -5.35 -19.18
CA THR A 17 0.68 -6.20 -19.76
C THR A 17 0.90 -7.62 -19.29
N VAL A 18 -0.04 -8.14 -18.50
CA VAL A 18 -0.02 -9.52 -18.00
C VAL A 18 -1.10 -10.29 -18.76
N ALA A 19 -0.70 -11.41 -19.39
CA ALA A 19 -1.62 -12.33 -20.05
C ALA A 19 -1.48 -13.70 -19.39
N ALA A 20 -2.60 -14.32 -19.04
CA ALA A 20 -2.63 -15.67 -18.50
C ALA A 20 -3.84 -16.42 -19.09
N PRO A 21 -3.68 -17.68 -19.52
CA PRO A 21 -4.78 -18.48 -20.07
C PRO A 21 -5.79 -18.92 -18.98
N ILE A 22 -5.37 -18.87 -17.71
CA ILE A 22 -6.17 -19.19 -16.52
C ILE A 22 -5.88 -18.14 -15.44
N ALA A 23 -6.77 -18.02 -14.44
CA ALA A 23 -6.50 -17.17 -13.29
C ALA A 23 -5.27 -17.69 -12.52
N VAL A 24 -4.31 -16.81 -12.25
CA VAL A 24 -3.08 -17.13 -11.50
C VAL A 24 -2.92 -16.21 -10.30
N THR A 25 -2.24 -16.71 -9.28
CA THR A 25 -1.91 -16.04 -8.01
C THR A 25 -0.88 -14.91 -8.18
N GLY A 26 -0.15 -14.94 -9.29
CA GLY A 26 0.56 -13.78 -9.82
C GLY A 26 2.04 -13.68 -9.54
N GLU A 27 2.60 -14.61 -8.79
CA GLU A 27 4.02 -14.61 -8.43
C GLU A 27 4.89 -14.73 -9.68
N SER A 28 4.53 -15.59 -10.64
CA SER A 28 5.24 -15.71 -11.92
C SER A 28 5.16 -14.44 -12.77
N ALA A 29 4.06 -13.68 -12.68
CA ALA A 29 3.92 -12.42 -13.37
C ALA A 29 4.81 -11.34 -12.74
N LEU A 30 4.90 -11.29 -11.41
CA LEU A 30 5.81 -10.39 -10.70
C LEU A 30 7.27 -10.72 -10.99
N ALA A 31 7.61 -12.01 -11.05
CA ALA A 31 8.93 -12.48 -11.46
C ALA A 31 9.30 -12.02 -12.87
N GLY A 32 8.38 -12.17 -13.82
CA GLY A 32 8.59 -11.68 -15.18
C GLY A 32 8.79 -10.17 -15.26
N ILE A 33 8.12 -9.38 -14.40
CA ILE A 33 8.26 -7.92 -14.37
C ILE A 33 9.69 -7.52 -14.00
N TYR A 34 10.24 -7.99 -12.87
CA TYR A 34 11.59 -7.56 -12.49
C TYR A 34 12.66 -8.21 -13.36
N TYR A 35 12.48 -9.45 -13.84
CA TYR A 35 13.41 -10.05 -14.80
C TYR A 35 13.49 -9.20 -16.07
N SER A 36 12.34 -8.78 -16.60
CA SER A 36 12.30 -7.89 -17.76
C SER A 36 12.96 -6.53 -17.47
N LEU A 37 12.78 -5.96 -16.29
CA LEU A 37 13.44 -4.70 -15.92
C LEU A 37 14.97 -4.84 -15.86
N GLU A 38 15.47 -5.91 -15.27
CA GLU A 38 16.90 -6.20 -15.17
C GLU A 38 17.53 -6.43 -16.54
N GLU A 39 16.86 -7.18 -17.43
CA GLU A 39 17.26 -7.35 -18.83
C GLU A 39 17.29 -6.01 -19.59
N ASN A 40 16.44 -5.05 -19.22
CA ASN A 40 16.43 -3.69 -19.79
C ASN A 40 17.37 -2.71 -19.05
N GLY A 41 18.27 -3.21 -18.20
CA GLY A 41 19.31 -2.43 -17.54
C GLY A 41 18.87 -1.66 -16.29
N ALA A 42 17.65 -1.88 -15.79
CA ALA A 42 17.21 -1.32 -14.52
C ALA A 42 17.71 -2.19 -13.36
N SER A 43 18.33 -1.57 -12.36
CA SER A 43 18.71 -2.28 -11.14
C SER A 43 17.52 -2.34 -10.19
N VAL A 44 17.06 -3.55 -9.89
CA VAL A 44 16.01 -3.81 -8.90
C VAL A 44 16.67 -4.45 -7.68
N SER A 45 16.66 -3.76 -6.53
CA SER A 45 17.31 -4.30 -5.33
C SER A 45 16.64 -5.58 -4.86
N GLU A 46 17.43 -6.52 -4.35
CA GLU A 46 16.92 -7.77 -3.78
C GLU A 46 15.94 -7.51 -2.62
N GLU A 47 16.18 -6.45 -1.86
CA GLU A 47 15.23 -5.97 -0.85
C GLU A 47 13.87 -5.61 -1.45
N SER A 48 13.84 -4.82 -2.53
CA SER A 48 12.61 -4.42 -3.21
C SER A 48 11.87 -5.61 -3.81
N LYS A 49 12.61 -6.59 -4.36
CA LYS A 49 12.03 -7.85 -4.86
C LYS A 49 11.34 -8.63 -3.74
N ASN A 50 12.03 -8.82 -2.61
CA ASN A 50 11.50 -9.53 -1.45
C ASN A 50 10.27 -8.82 -0.87
N LEU A 51 10.29 -7.49 -0.77
CA LEU A 51 9.15 -6.70 -0.30
C LEU A 51 7.96 -6.79 -1.25
N ALA A 52 8.19 -6.70 -2.56
CA ALA A 52 7.12 -6.82 -3.56
C ALA A 52 6.50 -8.23 -3.56
N GLN A 53 7.31 -9.27 -3.36
CA GLN A 53 6.84 -10.64 -3.24
C GLN A 53 6.04 -10.86 -1.94
N GLU A 54 6.52 -10.34 -0.82
CA GLU A 54 5.80 -10.39 0.46
C GLU A 54 4.47 -9.64 0.39
N GLU A 55 4.44 -8.48 -0.25
CA GLU A 55 3.22 -7.73 -0.52
C GLU A 55 2.23 -8.56 -1.33
N LEU A 56 2.70 -9.12 -2.45
CA LEU A 56 1.87 -9.91 -3.35
C LEU A 56 1.27 -11.10 -2.62
N ASN A 57 2.10 -11.87 -1.91
CA ASN A 57 1.66 -13.05 -1.15
C ASN A 57 0.65 -12.66 -0.06
N THR A 58 0.90 -11.56 0.65
CA THR A 58 0.00 -11.04 1.68
C THR A 58 -1.35 -10.66 1.08
N LEU A 59 -1.36 -9.89 -0.01
CA LEU A 59 -2.59 -9.49 -0.67
C LEU A 59 -3.34 -10.69 -1.27
N SER A 60 -2.64 -11.60 -1.94
CA SER A 60 -3.22 -12.81 -2.53
C SER A 60 -3.89 -13.66 -1.46
N GLY A 61 -3.19 -13.97 -0.36
CA GLY A 61 -3.74 -14.78 0.73
C GLY A 61 -4.95 -14.13 1.40
N ILE A 62 -4.89 -12.82 1.66
CA ILE A 62 -6.04 -12.09 2.24
C ILE A 62 -7.23 -12.07 1.28
N ASN A 63 -6.99 -11.86 -0.02
CA ASN A 63 -8.05 -11.87 -1.04
C ASN A 63 -8.70 -13.25 -1.15
N GLU A 64 -7.90 -14.32 -1.11
CA GLU A 64 -8.37 -15.70 -1.21
C GLU A 64 -9.20 -16.09 0.03
N GLU A 65 -8.70 -15.82 1.24
CA GLU A 65 -9.38 -16.13 2.50
C GLU A 65 -10.67 -15.31 2.72
N ASN A 66 -10.83 -14.17 2.03
CA ASN A 66 -12.00 -13.30 2.13
C ASN A 66 -12.87 -13.31 0.86
N LYS A 67 -12.59 -14.19 -0.09
CA LYS A 67 -13.34 -14.29 -1.35
C LYS A 67 -14.82 -14.56 -1.08
N GLY A 68 -15.69 -13.73 -1.64
CA GLY A 68 -17.14 -13.86 -1.52
C GLY A 68 -17.76 -13.29 -0.23
N LYS A 69 -16.96 -12.72 0.68
CA LYS A 69 -17.50 -12.01 1.86
C LYS A 69 -17.99 -10.62 1.45
N GLU A 70 -19.27 -10.32 1.66
CA GLU A 70 -19.86 -9.01 1.31
C GLU A 70 -19.19 -7.83 2.04
N SER A 71 -18.66 -8.09 3.24
CA SER A 71 -17.95 -7.09 4.03
C SER A 71 -16.54 -6.79 3.53
N TYR A 72 -16.03 -7.56 2.55
CA TYR A 72 -14.68 -7.44 2.01
C TYR A 72 -14.67 -7.03 0.54
N ASP A 73 -13.76 -6.11 0.19
CA ASP A 73 -13.56 -5.69 -1.18
C ASP A 73 -12.04 -5.55 -1.47
N ALA A 74 -11.58 -6.22 -2.52
CA ALA A 74 -10.17 -6.27 -2.88
C ALA A 74 -9.63 -4.91 -3.36
N ASP A 75 -10.45 -4.10 -4.04
CA ASP A 75 -10.05 -2.77 -4.48
C ASP A 75 -9.90 -1.83 -3.28
N LYS A 76 -10.80 -1.93 -2.29
CA LYS A 76 -10.63 -1.22 -1.00
C LYS A 76 -9.33 -1.60 -0.32
N LEU A 77 -8.96 -2.88 -0.30
CA LEU A 77 -7.68 -3.29 0.30
C LEU A 77 -6.50 -2.75 -0.49
N ASN A 78 -6.55 -2.79 -1.83
CA ASN A 78 -5.48 -2.24 -2.67
C ASN A 78 -5.27 -0.74 -2.42
N VAL A 79 -6.34 0.04 -2.28
CA VAL A 79 -6.27 1.48 -1.97
C VAL A 79 -5.88 1.74 -0.51
N ALA A 80 -6.35 0.94 0.44
CA ALA A 80 -5.90 1.00 1.82
C ALA A 80 -4.39 0.76 1.91
N LEU A 81 -3.87 -0.16 1.11
CA LEU A 81 -2.43 -0.44 1.10
C LEU A 81 -1.62 0.70 0.49
N THR A 82 -2.07 1.34 -0.60
CA THR A 82 -1.39 2.55 -1.11
C THR A 82 -1.30 3.63 -0.02
N ASP A 83 -2.35 3.74 0.79
CA ASP A 83 -2.40 4.72 1.86
C ASP A 83 -1.48 4.38 3.04
N ILE A 84 -1.45 3.11 3.44
CA ILE A 84 -0.51 2.62 4.45
C ILE A 84 0.94 2.90 4.01
N LYS A 85 1.27 2.59 2.75
CA LYS A 85 2.61 2.84 2.19
C LYS A 85 2.98 4.31 2.22
N SER A 86 2.06 5.21 1.83
CA SER A 86 2.30 6.65 1.87
C SER A 86 2.51 7.16 3.30
N ALA A 87 1.68 6.73 4.25
CA ALA A 87 1.80 7.14 5.65
C ALA A 87 3.12 6.66 6.28
N VAL A 88 3.52 5.43 5.96
CA VAL A 88 4.80 4.86 6.38
C VAL A 88 5.98 5.62 5.75
N ALA A 89 5.91 5.92 4.45
CA ALA A 89 6.95 6.67 3.75
C ALA A 89 7.11 8.10 4.27
N ASP A 90 6.01 8.74 4.71
CA ASP A 90 6.09 10.06 5.35
C ASP A 90 6.82 9.99 6.70
N SER A 91 6.62 8.92 7.48
CA SER A 91 7.20 8.78 8.82
C SER A 91 8.63 8.26 8.84
N GLY A 92 9.00 7.50 7.81
CA GLY A 92 10.32 6.90 7.68
C GLY A 92 10.60 5.77 8.68
N ASP A 93 11.89 5.51 8.84
CA ASP A 93 12.48 4.36 9.53
C ASP A 93 12.32 4.37 11.06
N LYS A 94 11.92 5.50 11.64
CA LYS A 94 11.76 5.67 13.09
C LYS A 94 10.50 5.02 13.66
N LEU A 95 9.62 4.51 12.82
CA LEU A 95 8.37 3.88 13.25
C LEU A 95 8.65 2.58 14.03
N THR A 96 8.02 2.45 15.19
CA THR A 96 7.90 1.18 15.92
C THR A 96 6.79 0.33 15.32
N LYS A 97 6.85 -0.98 15.57
CA LYS A 97 5.85 -1.92 15.08
C LYS A 97 4.43 -1.60 15.57
N ASP A 98 4.28 -1.08 16.79
CA ASP A 98 2.99 -0.67 17.33
C ASP A 98 2.43 0.59 16.66
N GLN A 99 3.31 1.51 16.26
CA GLN A 99 2.90 2.69 15.48
C GLN A 99 2.42 2.26 14.10
N VAL A 100 3.17 1.37 13.42
CA VAL A 100 2.74 0.79 12.15
C VAL A 100 1.38 0.09 12.29
N ARG A 101 1.18 -0.70 13.36
CA ARG A 101 -0.11 -1.34 13.63
C ARG A 101 -1.25 -0.34 13.68
N LYS A 102 -1.10 0.77 14.39
CA LYS A 102 -2.12 1.82 14.46
C LYS A 102 -2.38 2.49 13.10
N ILE A 103 -1.34 2.72 12.29
CA ILE A 103 -1.50 3.23 10.92
C ILE A 103 -2.36 2.26 10.10
N VAL A 104 -2.04 0.97 10.16
CA VAL A 104 -2.75 -0.09 9.43
C VAL A 104 -4.21 -0.18 9.88
N GLU A 105 -4.48 -0.33 11.17
CA GLU A 105 -5.83 -0.48 11.72
C GLU A 105 -6.72 0.74 11.42
N ASN A 106 -6.18 1.96 11.58
CA ASN A 106 -6.92 3.18 11.24
C ASN A 106 -7.24 3.24 9.75
N THR A 107 -6.28 2.86 8.90
CA THR A 107 -6.47 2.88 7.43
C THR A 107 -7.50 1.85 7.02
N LEU A 108 -7.39 0.62 7.49
CA LEU A 108 -8.39 -0.42 7.24
C LEU A 108 -9.78 -0.01 7.76
N LYS A 109 -9.86 0.66 8.91
CA LYS A 109 -11.13 1.19 9.43
C LYS A 109 -11.74 2.25 8.51
N ASN A 110 -10.93 3.16 7.95
CA ASN A 110 -11.41 4.17 7.01
C ASN A 110 -12.03 3.56 5.74
N TYR A 111 -11.51 2.41 5.31
CA TYR A 111 -12.03 1.67 4.17
C TYR A 111 -13.09 0.62 4.55
N ASN A 112 -13.57 0.62 5.80
CA ASN A 112 -14.53 -0.35 6.34
C ASN A 112 -14.07 -1.82 6.20
N LEU A 113 -12.76 -2.07 6.28
CA LEU A 113 -12.16 -3.40 6.19
C LEU A 113 -11.77 -3.99 7.55
N ASN A 114 -11.65 -3.16 8.60
CA ASN A 114 -11.14 -3.61 9.90
C ASN A 114 -11.97 -4.74 10.53
N SER A 115 -13.30 -4.69 10.39
CA SER A 115 -14.20 -5.75 10.87
C SER A 115 -14.29 -6.96 9.94
N SER A 116 -13.76 -6.84 8.73
CA SER A 116 -13.85 -7.84 7.67
C SER A 116 -12.59 -8.70 7.57
N MET A 117 -11.58 -8.38 8.36
CA MET A 117 -10.26 -9.01 8.35
C MET A 117 -9.94 -9.60 9.72
N THR A 118 -9.16 -10.66 9.74
CA THR A 118 -8.70 -11.27 10.99
C THR A 118 -7.46 -10.56 11.53
N ASP A 119 -7.21 -10.66 12.84
CA ASP A 119 -5.97 -10.15 13.46
C ASP A 119 -4.70 -10.71 12.81
N LYS A 120 -4.75 -11.95 12.31
CA LYS A 120 -3.65 -12.56 11.56
C LYS A 120 -3.39 -11.81 10.25
N GLN A 121 -4.44 -11.53 9.48
CA GLN A 121 -4.36 -10.78 8.22
C GLN A 121 -3.87 -9.34 8.45
N ILE A 122 -4.38 -8.67 9.50
CA ILE A 122 -3.91 -7.34 9.91
C ILE A 122 -2.42 -7.41 10.26
N THR A 123 -1.99 -8.41 11.01
CA THR A 123 -0.59 -8.59 11.40
C THR A 123 0.34 -8.82 10.20
N LEU A 124 -0.12 -9.52 9.15
CA LEU A 124 0.65 -9.65 7.91
C LEU A 124 0.89 -8.28 7.26
N ILE A 125 -0.16 -7.45 7.16
CA ILE A 125 -0.04 -6.09 6.62
C ILE A 125 0.90 -5.22 7.49
N VAL A 126 0.81 -5.35 8.82
CA VAL A 126 1.71 -4.65 9.75
C VAL A 126 3.16 -5.05 9.56
N ASN A 127 3.44 -6.34 9.40
CA ASN A 127 4.80 -6.84 9.17
C ASN A 127 5.36 -6.30 7.85
N PHE A 128 4.57 -6.37 6.77
CA PHE A 128 4.93 -5.81 5.47
C PHE A 128 5.21 -4.31 5.58
N ALA A 129 4.28 -3.54 6.14
CA ALA A 129 4.39 -2.09 6.27
C ALA A 129 5.59 -1.68 7.13
N PHE A 130 5.90 -2.45 8.18
CA PHE A 130 7.08 -2.21 9.02
C PHE A 130 8.39 -2.49 8.27
N LYS A 131 8.47 -3.56 7.48
CA LYS A 131 9.65 -3.80 6.64
C LYS A 131 9.80 -2.72 5.58
N LEU A 132 8.70 -2.33 4.93
CA LEU A 132 8.70 -1.24 3.97
C LEU A 132 9.18 0.08 4.59
N SER A 133 8.81 0.38 5.83
CA SER A 133 9.26 1.60 6.53
C SER A 133 10.77 1.74 6.66
N LYS A 134 11.50 0.63 6.53
CA LYS A 134 12.95 0.55 6.65
C LYS A 134 13.65 0.41 5.30
N SER A 135 12.90 0.36 4.21
CA SER A 135 13.45 0.12 2.88
C SER A 135 13.76 1.42 2.16
N GLU A 136 14.84 1.40 1.40
CA GLU A 136 15.27 2.53 0.59
C GLU A 136 14.23 2.98 -0.45
N VAL A 137 13.32 2.08 -0.86
CA VAL A 137 12.30 2.39 -1.88
C VAL A 137 11.38 3.55 -1.45
N ILE A 138 11.17 3.77 -0.14
CA ILE A 138 10.32 4.86 0.36
C ILE A 138 10.95 6.24 0.16
N HIS A 139 12.26 6.30 -0.02
CA HIS A 139 13.03 7.52 -0.25
C HIS A 139 13.10 7.94 -1.72
N ASN A 140 12.62 7.08 -2.64
CA ASN A 140 12.55 7.41 -4.06
C ASN A 140 11.60 8.59 -4.29
N LYS A 141 12.07 9.62 -5.00
CA LYS A 141 11.32 10.88 -5.22
C LYS A 141 9.93 10.65 -5.81
N GLY A 142 9.78 9.69 -6.73
CA GLY A 142 8.50 9.39 -7.35
C GLY A 142 7.62 8.43 -6.56
N PHE A 143 8.13 7.74 -5.52
CA PHE A 143 7.39 6.68 -4.81
C PHE A 143 5.98 7.12 -4.38
N LYS A 144 5.88 8.25 -3.67
CA LYS A 144 4.58 8.78 -3.20
C LYS A 144 3.69 9.27 -4.35
N SER A 145 4.27 9.87 -5.39
CA SER A 145 3.52 10.32 -6.57
C SER A 145 2.93 9.13 -7.33
N THR A 146 3.70 8.05 -7.45
CA THR A 146 3.28 6.80 -8.08
C THR A 146 2.20 6.11 -7.25
N LEU A 147 2.30 6.09 -5.92
CA LEU A 147 1.22 5.60 -5.04
C LEU A 147 -0.07 6.40 -5.20
N ASN A 148 0.01 7.73 -5.28
CA ASN A 148 -1.15 8.59 -5.50
C ASN A 148 -1.80 8.31 -6.87
N SER A 149 -0.99 8.23 -7.93
CA SER A 149 -1.45 7.91 -9.28
C SER A 149 -2.08 6.52 -9.36
N LEU A 150 -1.52 5.55 -8.64
CA LEU A 150 -2.07 4.21 -8.52
C LEU A 150 -3.45 4.25 -7.83
N LYS A 151 -3.55 4.92 -6.68
CA LYS A 151 -4.80 5.11 -5.96
C LYS A 151 -5.88 5.74 -6.84
N ASP A 152 -5.57 6.87 -7.46
CA ASP A 152 -6.51 7.60 -8.32
C ASP A 152 -7.03 6.71 -9.45
N SER A 153 -6.14 5.91 -10.04
CA SER A 153 -6.50 4.97 -11.09
C SER A 153 -7.37 3.81 -10.60
N ILE A 154 -7.12 3.24 -9.41
CA ILE A 154 -7.98 2.19 -8.85
C ILE A 154 -9.36 2.78 -8.52
N VAL A 155 -9.41 3.93 -7.86
CA VAL A 155 -10.66 4.63 -7.54
C VAL A 155 -11.46 4.98 -8.80
N ALA A 156 -10.79 5.44 -9.85
CA ALA A 156 -11.43 5.76 -11.12
C ALA A 156 -12.02 4.52 -11.82
N ASN A 157 -11.39 3.36 -11.68
CA ASN A 157 -11.86 2.10 -12.27
C ASN A 157 -12.96 1.43 -11.45
N ALA A 158 -12.97 1.62 -10.12
CA ALA A 158 -13.93 1.00 -9.19
C ALA A 158 -14.81 2.04 -8.48
N LYS A 159 -15.32 3.04 -9.20
CA LYS A 159 -16.08 4.18 -8.61
C LYS A 159 -17.25 3.76 -7.72
N SER A 160 -17.96 2.68 -8.07
CA SER A 160 -19.09 2.15 -7.30
C SER A 160 -18.65 1.64 -5.92
N THR A 161 -17.55 0.90 -5.86
CA THR A 161 -16.95 0.35 -4.64
C THR A 161 -16.62 1.45 -3.61
N PHE A 162 -16.19 2.61 -4.12
CA PHE A 162 -15.75 3.72 -3.27
C PHE A 162 -16.79 4.82 -3.05
N LYS A 163 -18.02 4.66 -3.58
CA LYS A 163 -19.08 5.64 -3.41
C LYS A 163 -19.44 5.78 -1.92
N GLY A 164 -19.41 7.00 -1.41
CA GLY A 164 -19.71 7.29 0.00
C GLY A 164 -18.54 7.05 0.96
N LEU A 165 -17.41 6.53 0.48
CA LEU A 165 -16.16 6.51 1.27
C LEU A 165 -15.45 7.86 1.19
N ASN A 166 -14.75 8.22 2.27
CA ASN A 166 -13.93 9.42 2.28
C ASN A 166 -12.61 9.16 1.53
N LEU A 167 -12.64 9.39 0.23
CA LEU A 167 -11.50 9.23 -0.67
C LEU A 167 -10.69 10.51 -0.85
N LYS A 168 -11.11 11.64 -0.24
CA LYS A 168 -10.47 12.95 -0.40
C LYS A 168 -9.12 12.98 0.33
N PHE A 169 -8.18 12.28 -0.27
CA PHE A 169 -6.76 12.30 -0.02
C PHE A 169 -6.15 12.86 -1.29
N ASN A 170 -5.79 14.12 -1.26
CA ASN A 170 -5.06 14.75 -2.33
C ASN A 170 -3.90 15.48 -1.66
N ALA A 171 -2.69 14.94 -1.79
CA ALA A 171 -1.47 15.52 -1.26
C ALA A 171 -1.26 16.98 -1.72
N ASN A 172 -1.87 17.38 -2.84
CA ASN A 172 -1.80 18.74 -3.38
C ASN A 172 -2.96 19.66 -2.93
N LYS A 173 -4.00 19.13 -2.26
CA LYS A 173 -5.10 19.93 -1.66
C LYS A 173 -5.19 19.84 -0.12
N ALA A 174 -4.37 19.00 0.49
CA ALA A 174 -4.30 18.86 1.95
C ALA A 174 -3.72 20.10 2.66
N ILE A 175 -3.08 21.01 1.91
CA ILE A 175 -2.41 22.20 2.43
C ILE A 175 -3.42 23.34 2.74
N GLU A 176 -4.56 23.41 2.06
CA GLU A 176 -5.55 24.50 2.27
C GLU A 176 -6.76 24.11 3.15
N SER A 177 -7.02 22.83 3.36
CA SER A 177 -8.09 22.36 4.26
C SER A 177 -7.58 21.28 5.20
N GLY A 178 -7.05 21.70 6.34
CA GLY A 178 -6.31 20.87 7.29
C GLY A 178 -7.12 19.81 8.06
N LYS A 179 -7.94 18.95 7.43
CA LYS A 179 -8.59 17.80 8.11
C LYS A 179 -8.76 16.55 7.23
N GLY A 180 -7.75 16.18 6.45
CA GLY A 180 -7.69 14.89 5.77
C GLY A 180 -7.45 13.72 6.74
N PHE A 181 -7.88 12.50 6.37
CA PHE A 181 -7.62 11.28 7.14
C PHE A 181 -6.11 11.04 7.37
N PHE A 182 -5.28 11.28 6.36
CA PHE A 182 -3.82 11.20 6.48
C PHE A 182 -3.20 12.32 7.28
N ALA A 183 -3.72 13.54 7.19
CA ALA A 183 -3.27 14.63 8.05
C ALA A 183 -3.52 14.25 9.53
N LYS A 184 -4.61 13.55 9.83
CA LYS A 184 -4.88 13.02 11.18
C LYS A 184 -3.93 11.89 11.56
N ILE A 185 -3.63 10.94 10.66
CA ILE A 185 -2.62 9.90 10.92
C ILE A 185 -1.24 10.53 11.15
N TRP A 186 -0.83 11.44 10.28
CA TRP A 186 0.44 12.15 10.34
C TRP A 186 0.56 12.99 11.61
N GLN A 187 -0.45 13.79 11.92
CA GLN A 187 -0.48 14.59 13.14
C GLN A 187 -0.49 13.72 14.39
N TRP A 188 -1.19 12.59 14.38
CA TRP A 188 -1.11 11.61 15.46
C TRP A 188 0.31 11.04 15.63
N LEU A 189 1.00 10.72 14.54
CA LEU A 189 2.39 10.24 14.56
C LEU A 189 3.34 11.30 15.10
N VAL A 190 3.25 12.54 14.60
CA VAL A 190 4.06 13.67 15.09
C VAL A 190 3.82 13.88 16.58
N ASN A 191 2.57 13.95 17.03
CA ASN A 191 2.22 14.15 18.44
C ASN A 191 2.77 13.02 19.36
N PHE A 192 2.80 11.79 18.87
CA PHE A 192 3.39 10.67 19.60
C PHE A 192 4.90 10.84 19.77
N PHE A 193 5.64 11.22 18.72
CA PHE A 193 7.08 11.44 18.82
C PHE A 193 7.44 12.67 19.66
N THR A 194 6.70 13.77 19.52
CA THR A 194 6.94 14.96 20.36
C THR A 194 6.66 14.70 21.84
N GLY A 195 5.70 13.82 22.16
CA GLY A 195 5.40 13.43 23.54
C GLY A 195 6.37 12.41 24.14
N LEU A 196 7.25 11.81 23.35
CA LEU A 196 8.21 10.77 23.80
C LEU A 196 9.61 11.36 24.10
N PHE A 197 9.89 12.57 23.61
CA PHE A 197 11.13 13.32 23.85
C PHE A 197 10.88 14.64 24.60
N SER A 198 9.70 14.78 25.21
CA SER A 198 9.31 15.86 26.12
C SER A 198 9.37 15.39 27.58
#